data_AF-A0A9P6WWD5-F1
#
_entry.id   AF-A0A9P6WWD5-F1
#
_cell.length_a   1.000
_cell.length_b   1.000
_cell.length_c   1.000
_cell.angle_alpha   90.00
_cell.angle_beta   90.00
_cell.angle_gamma   90.00
#
_symmetry.space_group_name_H-M   'P 1'
#
loop_
_entity.id
_entity.type
_entity.pdbx_description
1 polymer ?
#
loop_
_entity_poly.entity_id
_entity_poly.type
_entity_poly.pdbx_seq_one_letter_code
_entity_poly.pdbx_strand_id
1 'polypeptide(L)'
;MVDWIKQYQKTGNQGVLKTVLAADVPVGVIDPEEVGKIGAHLLALDDPTPHNQARYILSGPEDITGRRLVETVEQYAGVKVQDVEYKDVSWIKYLSTAGGYPEKYLPSIFASCEVLWQGKCSLSATPNSKEIIELSPPKHTIADVLKAIMEA
;
A
#
# COMPACT_ATOMS: atom_id res chain seq x y z
N MET A 1 8.53 7.02 -0.89
CA MET A 1 8.59 7.05 -2.37
C MET A 1 8.43 8.46 -2.91
N VAL A 2 7.25 9.08 -2.78
CA VAL A 2 6.94 10.41 -3.32
C VAL A 2 7.93 11.47 -2.83
N ASP A 3 8.18 11.54 -1.52
CA ASP A 3 9.13 12.52 -0.95
C ASP A 3 10.55 12.34 -1.48
N TRP A 4 10.99 11.08 -1.64
CA TRP A 4 12.30 10.76 -2.21
C TRP A 4 12.41 11.26 -3.66
N ILE A 5 11.39 11.00 -4.49
CA ILE A 5 11.36 11.45 -5.90
C ILE A 5 11.37 12.98 -5.97
N LYS A 6 10.50 13.64 -5.19
CA LYS A 6 10.41 15.10 -5.15
C LYS A 6 11.72 15.74 -4.68
N GLN A 7 12.38 15.16 -3.67
CA GLN A 7 13.67 15.63 -3.18
C GLN A 7 14.77 15.46 -4.23
N TYR A 8 14.83 14.31 -4.90
CA TYR A 8 15.79 14.06 -5.98
C TYR A 8 15.58 15.03 -7.14
N GLN A 9 14.35 15.20 -7.63
CA GLN A 9 14.05 16.13 -8.72
C GLN A 9 14.42 17.58 -8.38
N LYS A 10 14.25 17.99 -7.12
CA LYS A 10 14.59 19.33 -6.66
C LYS A 10 16.08 19.57 -6.49
N THR A 11 16.83 18.56 -6.07
CA THR A 11 18.21 18.76 -5.55
C THR A 11 19.28 17.97 -6.29
N GLY A 12 18.92 16.97 -7.08
CA GLY A 12 19.82 15.97 -7.64
C GLY A 12 20.36 14.95 -6.63
N ASN A 13 20.09 15.14 -5.33
CA ASN A 13 20.58 14.25 -4.28
C ASN A 13 19.55 13.16 -3.99
N GLN A 14 19.99 11.90 -4.05
CA GLN A 14 19.10 10.75 -3.83
C GLN A 14 18.75 10.56 -2.34
N GLY A 15 19.72 10.59 -1.44
CA GLY A 15 19.48 10.12 -0.06
C GLY A 15 19.03 8.65 -0.05
N VAL A 16 18.42 8.22 1.06
CA VAL A 16 18.00 6.81 1.25
C VAL A 16 16.51 6.65 0.95
N LEU A 17 16.16 5.72 0.06
CA LEU A 17 14.77 5.33 -0.16
C LEU A 17 14.33 4.37 0.95
N LYS A 18 13.48 4.86 1.85
CA LYS A 18 12.89 4.07 2.94
C LYS A 18 11.56 3.44 2.51
N THR A 19 11.38 2.17 2.85
CA THR A 19 10.10 1.46 2.64
C THR A 19 9.80 0.51 3.79
N VAL A 20 8.52 0.41 4.17
CA VAL A 20 8.06 -0.56 5.17
C VAL A 20 8.07 -1.98 4.62
N LEU A 21 8.06 -2.17 3.30
CA LEU A 21 8.08 -3.50 2.69
C LEU A 21 9.43 -4.20 2.95
N ALA A 22 9.39 -5.50 3.16
CA ALA A 22 10.59 -6.31 3.06
C ALA A 22 11.01 -6.44 1.58
N ALA A 23 12.30 -6.67 1.32
CA ALA A 23 12.83 -6.71 -0.04
C ALA A 23 12.15 -7.77 -0.93
N ASP A 24 11.78 -8.91 -0.36
CA ASP A 24 11.42 -10.14 -1.06
C ASP A 24 10.09 -10.76 -0.60
N VAL A 25 9.41 -10.15 0.38
CA VAL A 25 8.12 -10.66 0.87
C VAL A 25 6.97 -10.04 0.06
N PRO A 26 6.13 -10.86 -0.60
CA PRO A 26 5.01 -10.36 -1.41
C PRO A 26 3.88 -9.81 -0.54
N VAL A 27 3.26 -8.71 -1.02
CA VAL A 27 2.15 -8.02 -0.37
C VAL A 27 1.16 -7.52 -1.42
N GLY A 28 -0.13 -7.83 -1.24
CA GLY A 28 -1.24 -7.31 -2.03
C GLY A 28 -1.68 -5.92 -1.58
N VAL A 29 -0.87 -4.89 -1.83
CA VAL A 29 -1.14 -3.50 -1.42
C VAL A 29 -2.35 -2.94 -2.16
N ILE A 30 -3.34 -2.43 -1.43
CA ILE A 30 -4.57 -1.85 -2.00
C ILE A 30 -4.56 -0.33 -1.94
N ASP A 31 -5.02 0.32 -3.01
CA ASP A 31 -5.32 1.76 -3.02
C ASP A 31 -6.55 2.05 -2.13
N PRO A 32 -6.46 2.97 -1.15
CA PRO A 32 -7.62 3.41 -0.37
C PRO A 32 -8.84 3.84 -1.21
N GLU A 33 -8.64 4.41 -2.40
CA GLU A 33 -9.75 4.79 -3.28
C GLU A 33 -10.58 3.58 -3.73
N GLU A 34 -9.92 2.45 -4.01
CA GLU A 34 -10.59 1.22 -4.44
C GLU A 34 -11.42 0.61 -3.30
N VAL A 35 -10.96 0.74 -2.04
CA VAL A 35 -11.76 0.36 -0.86
C VAL A 35 -13.05 1.19 -0.80
N GLY A 36 -12.94 2.49 -1.03
CA GLY A 36 -14.09 3.40 -1.08
C GLY A 36 -15.06 3.06 -2.20
N LYS A 37 -14.56 2.80 -3.41
CA LYS A 37 -15.38 2.38 -4.56
C LYS A 37 -16.14 1.09 -4.30
N ILE A 38 -15.46 0.07 -3.76
CA ILE A 38 -16.09 -1.21 -3.43
C ILE A 38 -17.20 -1.01 -2.39
N GLY A 39 -16.94 -0.22 -1.35
CA GLY A 39 -17.96 0.16 -0.38
C GLY A 39 -19.17 0.86 -1.02
N ALA A 40 -18.92 1.81 -1.93
CA ALA A 40 -19.97 2.51 -2.66
C ALA A 40 -20.81 1.56 -3.55
N HIS A 41 -20.15 0.63 -4.26
CA HIS A 41 -20.84 -0.37 -5.06
C HIS A 41 -21.73 -1.29 -4.20
N LEU A 42 -21.25 -1.76 -3.06
CA LEU A 42 -22.05 -2.57 -2.12
C LEU A 42 -23.29 -1.82 -1.63
N LEU A 43 -23.14 -0.53 -1.31
CA LEU A 43 -24.24 0.31 -0.81
C LEU A 43 -25.26 0.68 -1.89
N ALA A 44 -24.88 0.61 -3.17
CA ALA A 44 -25.71 0.99 -4.30
C ALA A 44 -26.45 -0.19 -4.96
N LEU A 45 -26.33 -1.41 -4.43
CA LEU A 45 -27.05 -2.57 -4.96
C LEU A 45 -28.56 -2.44 -4.80
N ASP A 46 -29.30 -2.86 -5.82
CA ASP A 46 -30.78 -2.93 -5.77
C ASP A 46 -31.25 -3.90 -4.67
N ASP A 47 -30.51 -4.99 -4.45
CA ASP A 47 -30.72 -5.94 -3.35
C ASP A 47 -29.39 -6.23 -2.61
N PRO A 48 -29.14 -5.57 -1.46
CA PRO A 48 -27.94 -5.82 -0.67
C PRO A 48 -28.07 -7.04 0.27
N THR A 49 -29.21 -7.75 0.29
CA THR A 49 -29.45 -8.87 1.22
C THR A 49 -28.36 -9.95 1.18
N PRO A 50 -27.79 -10.34 0.02
CA PRO A 50 -26.70 -11.32 -0.04
C PRO A 50 -25.43 -10.88 0.72
N HIS A 51 -25.24 -9.58 0.95
CA HIS A 51 -24.05 -9.02 1.58
C HIS A 51 -24.26 -8.65 3.06
N ASN A 52 -25.48 -8.83 3.60
CA ASN A 52 -25.79 -8.51 4.98
C ASN A 52 -24.97 -9.38 5.95
N GLN A 53 -24.31 -8.75 6.92
CA GLN A 53 -23.40 -9.40 7.88
C GLN A 53 -22.23 -10.18 7.26
N ALA A 54 -22.00 -10.04 5.95
CA ALA A 54 -20.87 -10.67 5.29
C ALA A 54 -19.56 -9.99 5.67
N ARG A 55 -18.47 -10.76 5.61
CA ARG A 55 -17.11 -10.27 5.79
C ARG A 55 -16.32 -10.54 4.53
N TYR A 56 -15.76 -9.50 3.94
CA TYR A 56 -14.94 -9.58 2.74
C TYR A 56 -13.47 -9.28 3.03
N ILE A 57 -12.61 -9.92 2.26
CA ILE A 57 -11.17 -9.69 2.21
C ILE A 57 -10.89 -8.87 0.95
N LEU A 58 -10.19 -7.75 1.14
CA LEU A 58 -9.79 -6.83 0.09
C LEU A 58 -8.26 -6.76 0.03
N SER A 59 -7.70 -6.83 -1.17
CA SER A 59 -6.27 -6.73 -1.46
C SER A 59 -6.06 -6.15 -2.86
N GLY A 60 -4.87 -5.62 -3.12
CA GLY A 60 -4.53 -5.04 -4.42
C GLY A 60 -4.66 -6.00 -5.61
N PRO A 61 -4.55 -5.48 -6.84
CA PRO A 61 -4.62 -6.32 -8.06
C PRO A 61 -3.42 -7.25 -8.24
N GLU A 62 -2.29 -6.97 -7.59
CA GLU A 62 -1.04 -7.70 -7.74
C GLU A 62 -0.26 -7.80 -6.41
N ASP A 63 0.59 -8.81 -6.30
CA ASP A 63 1.59 -8.89 -5.25
C ASP A 63 2.79 -8.00 -5.61
N ILE A 64 3.22 -7.17 -4.66
CA ILE A 64 4.46 -6.40 -4.78
C ILE A 64 5.43 -6.76 -3.66
N THR A 65 6.72 -6.63 -3.96
CA THR A 65 7.81 -6.72 -2.97
C THR A 65 8.45 -5.35 -2.79
N GLY A 66 9.28 -5.20 -1.76
CA GLY A 66 10.10 -3.99 -1.61
C GLY A 66 10.98 -3.73 -2.83
N ARG A 67 11.57 -4.76 -3.45
CA ARG A 67 12.37 -4.59 -4.69
C ARG A 67 11.51 -4.08 -5.85
N ARG A 68 10.32 -4.64 -6.04
CA ARG A 68 9.41 -4.19 -7.11
C ARG A 68 8.96 -2.74 -6.92
N LEU A 69 8.77 -2.33 -5.66
CA LEU A 69 8.51 -0.94 -5.31
C LEU A 69 9.70 -0.04 -5.68
N VAL A 70 10.94 -0.45 -5.40
CA VAL A 70 12.14 0.29 -5.81
C VAL A 70 12.21 0.42 -7.34
N GLU A 71 11.98 -0.67 -8.08
CA GLU A 71 11.94 -0.64 -9.55
C GLU A 71 10.90 0.37 -10.08
N THR A 72 9.73 0.44 -9.44
CA THR A 72 8.67 1.38 -9.82
C THR A 72 9.13 2.83 -9.61
N VAL A 73 9.82 3.12 -8.50
CA VAL A 73 10.42 4.44 -8.23
C VAL A 73 11.51 4.77 -9.25
N GLU A 74 12.39 3.82 -9.56
CA GLU A 74 13.46 4.01 -10.54
C GLU A 74 12.93 4.30 -11.94
N GLN A 75 11.90 3.57 -12.36
CA GLN A 75 11.22 3.78 -13.64
C GLN A 75 10.60 5.16 -13.73
N TYR A 76 9.94 5.61 -12.66
CA TYR A 76 9.34 6.94 -12.62
C TYR A 76 10.40 8.05 -12.59
N ALA A 77 11.43 7.91 -11.75
CA ALA A 77 12.45 8.94 -11.56
C ALA A 77 13.49 9.00 -12.69
N GLY A 78 13.58 7.96 -13.53
CA GLY A 78 14.58 7.86 -14.60
C GLY A 78 16.01 7.64 -14.09
N VAL A 79 16.18 7.18 -12.85
CA VAL A 79 17.49 6.97 -12.22
C VAL A 79 17.47 5.72 -11.34
N LYS A 80 18.62 5.05 -11.23
CA LYS A 80 18.80 3.94 -10.27
C LYS A 80 18.91 4.47 -8.84
N VAL A 81 18.20 3.83 -7.93
CA VAL A 81 18.26 4.15 -6.50
C VAL A 81 19.55 3.55 -5.93
N GLN A 82 20.37 4.37 -5.27
CA GLN A 82 21.66 3.96 -4.72
C GLN A 82 21.49 3.23 -3.39
N ASP A 83 20.72 3.80 -2.47
CA ASP A 83 20.54 3.29 -1.11
C ASP A 83 19.06 3.06 -0.79
N VAL A 84 18.76 1.86 -0.29
CA VAL A 84 17.41 1.46 0.11
C VAL A 84 17.43 0.89 1.52
N GLU A 85 16.50 1.35 2.35
CA GLU A 85 16.23 0.78 3.67
C GLU A 85 14.87 0.09 3.66
N TYR A 86 14.89 -1.24 3.72
CA TYR A 86 13.70 -2.08 3.82
C TYR A 86 13.27 -2.24 5.28
N LYS A 87 11.98 -2.53 5.49
CA LYS A 87 11.38 -2.66 6.82
C LYS A 87 11.55 -1.41 7.68
N ASP A 88 11.66 -0.23 7.07
CA ASP A 88 11.70 1.04 7.79
C ASP A 88 10.32 1.32 8.43
N VAL A 89 10.36 1.51 9.75
CA VAL A 89 9.20 1.86 10.58
C VAL A 89 9.39 3.21 11.29
N SER A 90 10.39 4.00 10.87
CA SER A 90 10.74 5.27 11.51
C SER A 90 9.57 6.26 11.45
N TRP A 91 8.77 6.21 10.38
CA TRP A 91 7.58 7.02 10.18
C TRP A 91 6.45 6.76 11.19
N ILE A 92 6.39 5.58 11.84
CA ILE A 92 5.31 5.25 12.78
C ILE A 92 5.31 6.21 13.98
N LYS A 93 6.50 6.56 14.50
CA LYS A 93 6.60 7.54 15.59
C LYS A 93 6.11 8.92 15.16
N TYR A 94 6.31 9.27 13.88
CA TYR A 94 5.88 10.55 13.34
C TYR A 94 4.35 10.72 13.39
N LEU A 95 3.58 9.63 13.22
CA LEU A 95 2.11 9.66 13.34
C LEU A 95 1.63 10.24 14.68
N SER A 96 2.34 9.90 15.76
CA SER A 96 2.02 10.42 17.09
C SER A 96 2.55 11.83 17.31
N THR A 97 3.77 12.12 16.88
CA THR A 97 4.36 13.46 17.08
C THR A 97 3.66 14.53 16.24
N ALA A 98 3.10 14.15 15.09
CA ALA A 98 2.29 15.03 14.24
C ALA A 98 0.86 15.26 14.78
N GLY A 99 0.50 14.63 15.91
CA GLY A 99 -0.81 14.78 16.55
C GLY A 99 -1.96 14.02 15.88
N GLY A 100 -1.68 13.24 14.82
CA GLY A 100 -2.69 12.52 14.05
C GLY A 100 -3.05 11.15 14.61
N TYR A 101 -2.26 10.59 15.52
CA TYR A 101 -2.47 9.23 16.02
C TYR A 101 -2.07 9.06 17.49
N PRO A 102 -2.96 8.64 18.39
CA PRO A 102 -2.61 8.45 19.81
C PRO A 102 -1.49 7.42 20.01
N GLU A 103 -0.50 7.76 20.83
CA GLU A 103 0.69 6.92 21.09
C GLU A 103 0.35 5.50 21.52
N LYS A 104 -0.71 5.35 22.34
CA LYS A 104 -1.22 4.06 22.82
C LYS A 104 -1.59 3.06 21.72
N TYR A 105 -1.82 3.53 20.49
CA TYR A 105 -2.19 2.69 19.36
C TYR A 105 -0.99 2.37 18.45
N LEU A 106 0.17 3.01 18.61
CA LEU A 106 1.36 2.67 17.80
C LEU A 106 1.74 1.19 17.86
N PRO A 107 1.62 0.48 19.01
CA PRO A 107 1.92 -0.96 19.06
C PRO A 107 1.12 -1.81 18.06
N SER A 108 -0.11 -1.43 17.71
CA SER A 108 -0.91 -2.19 16.74
C SER A 108 -0.38 -2.04 15.32
N ILE A 109 0.17 -0.86 14.98
CA ILE A 109 0.80 -0.61 13.68
C ILE A 109 2.10 -1.42 13.58
N PHE A 110 2.94 -1.39 14.62
CA PHE A 110 4.15 -2.22 14.65
C PHE A 110 3.83 -3.71 14.50
N ALA A 111 2.81 -4.21 15.21
CA ALA A 111 2.37 -5.60 15.07
C ALA A 111 1.89 -5.92 13.65
N SER A 112 1.26 -4.97 12.96
CA SER A 112 0.81 -5.13 11.57
C SER A 112 2.00 -5.22 10.60
N CYS A 113 3.09 -4.48 10.85
CA CYS A 113 4.34 -4.61 10.08
C CYS A 113 4.94 -6.02 10.21
N GLU A 114 4.87 -6.65 11.39
CA GLU A 114 5.35 -8.02 11.55
C GLU A 114 4.53 -9.02 10.71
N VAL A 115 3.20 -8.87 10.68
CA VAL A 115 2.32 -9.70 9.84
C VAL A 115 2.65 -9.54 8.36
N LEU A 116 2.89 -8.30 7.92
CA LEU A 116 3.34 -7.97 6.56
C LEU A 116 4.64 -8.71 6.22
N TRP A 117 5.65 -8.66 7.10
CA TRP A 117 6.96 -9.29 6.87
C TRP A 117 6.95 -10.81 6.97
N GLN A 118 5.90 -11.40 7.54
CA GLN A 118 5.67 -12.85 7.56
C GLN A 118 5.03 -13.38 6.27
N GLY A 119 4.73 -12.51 5.28
CA GLY A 119 4.13 -12.92 4.00
C GLY A 119 2.64 -13.23 4.06
N LYS A 120 1.99 -12.94 5.20
CA LYS A 120 0.55 -13.19 5.42
C LYS A 120 -0.35 -12.24 4.64
N CYS A 121 0.21 -11.16 4.11
CA CYS A 121 -0.50 -10.15 3.33
C CYS A 121 -0.35 -10.34 1.81
N SER A 122 0.17 -11.48 1.34
CA SER A 122 0.22 -11.80 -0.09
C SER A 122 -1.15 -12.25 -0.62
N LEU A 123 -1.38 -12.10 -1.92
CA LEU A 123 -2.59 -12.60 -2.59
C LEU A 123 -2.73 -14.12 -2.49
N SER A 124 -1.61 -14.85 -2.42
CA SER A 124 -1.63 -16.29 -2.21
C SER A 124 -2.07 -16.69 -0.79
N ALA A 125 -1.71 -15.89 0.23
CA ALA A 125 -2.04 -16.16 1.63
C ALA A 125 -3.44 -15.64 2.00
N THR A 126 -3.83 -14.49 1.46
CA THR A 126 -5.07 -13.77 1.79
C THR A 126 -5.73 -13.28 0.48
N PRO A 127 -6.32 -14.19 -0.31
CA PRO A 127 -6.92 -13.84 -1.59
C PRO A 127 -8.18 -12.97 -1.41
N ASN A 128 -8.45 -12.12 -2.40
CA ASN A 128 -9.69 -11.34 -2.49
C ASN A 128 -10.92 -12.26 -2.44
N SER A 129 -11.97 -11.83 -1.73
CA SER A 129 -13.25 -12.54 -1.74
C SER A 129 -13.87 -12.53 -3.13
N LYS A 130 -14.47 -13.64 -3.54
CA LYS A 130 -15.01 -13.83 -4.90
C LYS A 130 -16.10 -12.79 -5.21
N GLU A 131 -16.95 -12.51 -4.25
CA GLU A 131 -18.04 -11.54 -4.34
C GLU A 131 -17.53 -10.14 -4.66
N ILE A 132 -16.36 -9.77 -4.13
CA ILE A 132 -15.72 -8.49 -4.42
C ILE A 132 -15.15 -8.48 -5.84
N ILE A 133 -14.53 -9.58 -6.27
CA ILE A 133 -14.01 -9.70 -7.64
C ILE A 133 -15.14 -9.61 -8.66
N GLU A 134 -16.31 -10.18 -8.36
CA GLU A 134 -17.49 -10.12 -9.22
C GLU A 134 -18.15 -8.73 -9.21
N LEU A 135 -18.15 -8.06 -8.06
CA LEU A 135 -18.78 -6.75 -7.89
C LEU A 135 -17.93 -5.59 -8.45
N SER A 136 -16.69 -5.47 -7.98
CA SER A 136 -15.78 -4.38 -8.30
C SER A 136 -14.34 -4.79 -7.97
N PRO A 137 -13.65 -5.52 -8.87
CA PRO A 137 -12.30 -5.98 -8.60
C PRO A 137 -11.35 -4.78 -8.49
N PRO A 138 -10.42 -4.75 -7.50
CA PRO A 138 -9.37 -3.74 -7.42
C PRO A 138 -8.50 -3.71 -8.69
N LYS A 139 -8.16 -2.52 -9.19
CA LYS A 139 -7.42 -2.36 -10.46
C LYS A 139 -6.16 -1.53 -10.36
N HIS A 140 -6.09 -0.60 -9.42
CA HIS A 140 -4.96 0.32 -9.33
C HIS A 140 -3.70 -0.40 -8.86
N THR A 141 -2.69 -0.45 -9.73
CA THR A 141 -1.36 -0.93 -9.37
C THR A 141 -0.59 0.12 -8.58
N ILE A 142 0.52 -0.26 -7.95
CA ILE A 142 1.38 0.71 -7.26
C ILE A 142 1.96 1.76 -8.22
N ALA A 143 2.18 1.38 -9.48
CA ALA A 143 2.66 2.29 -10.53
C ALA A 143 1.59 3.31 -10.92
N ASP A 144 0.33 2.88 -11.07
CA ASP A 144 -0.80 3.78 -11.36
C ASP A 144 -0.99 4.80 -10.26
N VAL A 145 -0.97 4.35 -8.99
CA VAL A 145 -1.11 5.22 -7.82
C VAL A 145 0.05 6.20 -7.72
N LEU A 146 1.29 5.74 -7.92
CA LEU A 146 2.45 6.63 -7.91
C LEU A 146 2.32 7.71 -8.98
N LYS A 147 1.96 7.34 -10.21
CA LYS A 147 1.78 8.29 -11.31
C LYS A 147 0.71 9.32 -10.97
N ALA A 148 -0.46 8.88 -10.51
CA ALA A 148 -1.56 9.77 -10.13
C ALA A 148 -1.14 10.78 -9.04
N ILE A 149 -0.44 10.33 -7.99
CA ILE A 149 0.02 11.22 -6.91
C ILE A 149 1.07 12.24 -7.39
N MET A 150 1.90 11.85 -8.36
CA MET A 150 2.95 12.75 -8.89
C MET A 150 2.42 13.74 -9.93
N GLU A 151 1.29 13.45 -10.57
CA GLU A 151 0.62 14.30 -11.57
C GLU A 151 -0.49 15.20 -10.97
N ALA A 152 -0.85 14.99 -9.69
CA ALA A 152 -1.81 15.80 -8.94
C ALA A 152 -1.19 17.10 -8.38
#